data_AF-A0A5I5A312-F1
#
_entry.id   AF-A0A5I5A312-F1
#
_cell.length_a   1.000
_cell.length_b   1.000
_cell.length_c   1.000
_cell.angle_alpha   90.00
_cell.angle_beta   90.00
_cell.angle_gamma   90.00
#
_symmetry.space_group_name_H-M   'P 1'
#
loop_
_entity.id
_entity.type
_entity.pdbx_description
1 polymer ?
#
loop_
_entity_poly.entity_id
_entity_poly.type
_entity_poly.pdbx_seq_one_letter_code
_entity_poly.pdbx_strand_id
1 'polypeptide(L)' 'MANADTSLNLQEKSRNTSEAIVSSVSSAQKLRNEKLKLQLQIDELRVKIGGTLDPQKREELQQKMDLLVKQKQKIQ' A
#
# COMPACT_ATOMS: atom_id res chain seq x y z
N MET A 1 -27.13 14.62 37.99
CA MET A 1 -25.81 14.03 37.67
C MET A 1 -25.80 13.18 36.40
N ALA A 2 -26.91 12.54 35.99
CA ALA A 2 -26.98 11.69 34.79
C ALA A 2 -26.59 12.34 33.43
N ASN A 3 -26.77 13.65 33.26
CA ASN A 3 -26.49 14.33 31.98
C ASN A 3 -24.99 14.53 31.71
N ALA A 4 -24.18 14.68 32.76
CA ALA A 4 -22.73 14.86 32.63
C ALA A 4 -22.03 13.55 32.25
N ASP A 5 -22.42 12.44 32.89
CA ASP A 5 -21.89 11.10 32.56
C ASP A 5 -22.25 10.66 31.14
N THR A 6 -23.44 11.01 30.66
CA THR A 6 -23.87 10.71 29.29
C THR A 6 -23.08 11.52 28.26
N SER A 7 -22.82 12.80 28.53
CA SER A 7 -22.00 13.66 27.66
C SER A 7 -20.55 13.19 27.60
N LEU A 8 -19.98 12.79 28.74
CA LEU A 8 -18.62 12.25 28.83
C LEU A 8 -18.49 10.95 28.02
N ASN A 9 -19.44 10.02 28.18
CA ASN A 9 -19.47 8.76 27.43
C ASN A 9 -19.57 8.97 25.91
N LEU A 10 -20.38 9.94 25.49
CA LEU A 10 -20.53 10.27 24.07
C LEU A 10 -19.23 10.88 23.50
N GLN A 11 -18.54 11.71 24.28
CA GLN A 11 -17.26 12.30 23.89
C GLN A 11 -16.16 11.23 23.76
N GLU A 12 -16.07 10.30 24.70
CA GLU A 12 -15.14 9.18 24.66
C GLU A 12 -15.41 8.26 23.45
N LYS A 13 -16.69 7.93 23.19
CA LYS A 13 -17.07 7.15 21.99
C LYS A 13 -16.69 7.88 20.70
N SER A 14 -17.01 9.16 20.59
CA SER A 14 -16.67 9.97 19.43
C SER A 14 -15.17 10.00 19.17
N ARG A 15 -14.37 10.15 20.24
CA ARG A 15 -12.91 10.12 20.16
C ARG A 15 -12.39 8.75 19.70
N ASN A 16 -12.84 7.67 20.33
CA ASN A 16 -12.43 6.31 19.97
C ASN A 16 -12.78 5.97 18.52
N THR A 17 -13.98 6.35 18.06
CA THR A 17 -14.38 6.17 16.67
C THR A 17 -13.49 6.97 15.73
N SER A 18 -13.17 8.22 16.07
CA SER A 18 -12.29 9.08 15.25
C SER A 18 -10.89 8.49 15.14
N GLU A 19 -10.30 8.03 16.25
CA GLU A 19 -8.99 7.40 16.28
C GLU A 19 -8.97 6.09 15.47
N ALA A 20 -10.03 5.27 15.56
CA ALA A 20 -10.18 4.06 14.77
C ALA A 20 -10.26 4.35 13.26
N ILE A 21 -11.00 5.39 12.86
CA ILE A 21 -11.11 5.82 11.46
C ILE A 21 -9.74 6.29 10.95
N VAL A 22 -9.05 7.16 11.70
CA VAL A 22 -7.73 7.66 11.31
C VAL A 22 -6.73 6.52 11.14
N SER A 23 -6.72 5.56 12.08
CA SER A 23 -5.87 4.38 12.02
C SER A 23 -6.15 3.50 10.80
N SER A 24 -7.43 3.26 10.50
CA SER A 24 -7.86 2.49 9.33
C SER A 24 -7.44 3.15 8.02
N VAL A 25 -7.70 4.46 7.88
CA VAL A 25 -7.32 5.23 6.69
C VAL A 25 -5.81 5.25 6.48
N SER A 26 -5.04 5.50 7.55
CA SER A 26 -3.57 5.51 7.50
C SER A 26 -3.02 4.15 7.05
N SER A 27 -3.59 3.06 7.55
CA SER A 27 -3.19 1.70 7.17
C SER A 27 -3.49 1.42 5.68
N ALA A 28 -4.69 1.79 5.21
CA ALA A 28 -5.06 1.65 3.81
C ALA A 28 -4.18 2.50 2.87
N GLN A 29 -3.83 3.73 3.30
CA GLN A 29 -2.91 4.59 2.55
C GLN A 29 -1.51 3.99 2.44
N LYS A 30 -0.97 3.41 3.52
CA LYS A 30 0.33 2.72 3.49
C LYS A 30 0.33 1.57 2.48
N LEU A 31 -0.67 0.70 2.53
CA LEU A 31 -0.81 -0.43 1.59
C LEU A 31 -0.91 0.05 0.14
N ARG A 32 -1.69 1.11 -0.11
CA ARG A 32 -1.82 1.71 -1.44
C ARG A 32 -0.49 2.29 -1.93
N ASN A 33 0.25 2.98 -1.07
CA ASN A 33 1.54 3.57 -1.41
C ASN A 33 2.58 2.49 -1.72
N GLU A 34 2.57 1.39 -0.98
CA GLU A 34 3.45 0.25 -1.24
C GLU A 34 3.13 -0.42 -2.58
N LYS A 35 1.84 -0.67 -2.86
CA LYS A 35 1.38 -1.19 -4.17
C LYS A 35 1.77 -0.26 -5.32
N LEU A 36 1.65 1.05 -5.13
CA LEU A 36 2.03 2.05 -6.14
C LEU A 36 3.53 2.03 -6.41
N LYS A 37 4.36 2.00 -5.36
CA LYS A 37 5.82 1.94 -5.49
C LYS A 37 6.25 0.71 -6.29
N LEU A 38 5.70 -0.46 -6.00
CA LEU A 38 5.99 -1.68 -6.77
C LEU A 38 5.51 -1.57 -8.21
N GLN A 39 4.35 -0.97 -8.47
CA GLN A 39 3.84 -0.77 -9.83
C GLN A 39 4.80 0.10 -10.66
N LEU A 40 5.29 1.20 -10.09
CA LEU A 40 6.24 2.09 -10.77
C LEU A 40 7.54 1.34 -11.11
N GLN A 41 8.08 0.55 -10.18
CA GLN A 41 9.27 -0.26 -10.43
C GLN A 41 9.06 -1.32 -11.53
N ILE A 42 7.87 -1.93 -11.59
CA ILE A 42 7.50 -2.87 -12.65
C ILE A 42 7.44 -2.16 -14.00
N ASP A 43 6.83 -0.97 -14.07
CA ASP A 43 6.71 -0.22 -15.32
C ASP A 43 8.09 0.26 -15.81
N GLU A 44 8.97 0.69 -14.92
CA GLU A 44 10.37 0.98 -15.26
C GLU A 44 11.09 -0.24 -15.86
N LEU A 45 10.88 -1.43 -15.30
CA LEU A 45 11.47 -2.67 -15.83
C LEU A 45 10.89 -3.02 -17.20
N ARG A 46 9.58 -2.85 -17.42
CA ARG A 46 8.96 -3.07 -18.75
C ARG A 46 9.60 -2.22 -19.83
N VAL A 47 9.83 -0.94 -19.54
CA VAL A 47 10.51 -0.03 -20.47
C VAL A 47 11.95 -0.51 -20.74
N LYS A 48 12.70 -0.87 -19.70
CA LYS A 48 14.07 -1.39 -19.84
C LYS A 48 14.13 -2.68 -20.67
N ILE A 49 13.20 -3.60 -20.45
CA ILE A 49 13.09 -4.85 -21.20
C ILE A 49 12.82 -4.55 -22.68
N GLY A 50 11.87 -3.66 -22.97
CA GLY A 50 11.53 -3.27 -24.35
C GLY A 50 12.70 -2.62 -25.11
N GLY A 51 13.60 -1.95 -24.41
CA GLY A 51 14.81 -1.34 -24.98
C GLY A 51 16.05 -2.24 -24.98
N THR A 52 15.99 -3.47 -24.44
CA THR A 52 17.17 -4.34 -24.31
C THR A 52 17.23 -5.36 -25.44
N LEU A 53 18.28 -5.29 -26.26
CA LEU A 53 18.55 -6.23 -27.36
C LEU A 53 19.29 -7.49 -26.92
N ASP A 54 20.08 -7.39 -25.85
CA ASP A 54 20.82 -8.52 -25.28
C ASP A 54 19.85 -9.53 -24.61
N PRO A 55 19.74 -10.78 -25.12
CA PRO A 55 18.82 -11.77 -24.58
C PRO A 55 19.08 -12.13 -23.11
N GLN A 56 20.34 -12.23 -22.70
CA GLN A 56 20.69 -12.61 -21.32
C GLN A 56 20.27 -11.51 -20.35
N LYS A 57 20.63 -10.26 -20.69
CA LYS A 57 20.22 -9.10 -19.89
C LYS A 57 18.70 -8.92 -19.87
N ARG A 58 18.01 -9.23 -20.96
CA ARG A 58 16.54 -9.20 -21.03
C ARG A 58 15.91 -10.23 -20.09
N GLU A 59 16.47 -11.43 -20.03
CA GLU A 59 16.02 -12.48 -19.11
C GLU A 59 16.24 -12.09 -17.65
N GLU A 60 17.40 -11.54 -17.31
CA GLU A 60 17.66 -11.04 -15.94
C GLU A 60 16.66 -9.95 -15.52
N LEU A 61 16.35 -9.01 -16.41
CA LEU A 61 15.36 -7.96 -16.16
C LEU A 61 13.96 -8.53 -16.01
N GLN A 62 13.61 -9.54 -16.80
CA GLN A 62 12.32 -10.24 -16.70
C GLN A 62 12.19 -10.96 -15.35
N GLN A 63 13.21 -11.68 -14.90
CA GLN A 63 13.21 -12.36 -13.59
C GLN A 63 13.02 -11.36 -12.44
N LYS A 64 13.70 -10.20 -12.50
CA LYS A 64 13.51 -9.11 -11.51
C LYS A 64 12.08 -8.60 -11.53
N MET A 65 11.48 -8.41 -12.71
CA MET A 65 10.09 -7.97 -12.84
C MET A 65 9.12 -8.98 -12.23
N ASP A 66 9.32 -10.27 -12.49
CA ASP A 66 8.46 -11.34 -11.98
C ASP A 66 8.48 -11.42 -10.44
N LEU A 67 9.64 -11.17 -9.82
CA LEU A 67 9.76 -11.06 -8.37
C LEU A 67 8.94 -9.89 -7.82
N LEU A 68 8.99 -8.72 -8.46
CA LEU A 68 8.21 -7.55 -8.04
C LEU A 68 6.71 -7.77 -8.25
N VAL A 69 6.29 -8.45 -9.32
CA VAL A 69 4.89 -8.82 -9.53
C VAL A 69 4.39 -9.73 -8.41
N LYS A 70 5.19 -10.74 -8.03
CA LYS A 70 4.86 -11.63 -6.90
C LYS A 70 4.80 -10.86 -5.58
N GLN A 71 5.70 -9.91 -5.34
CA GLN A 71 5.65 -9.07 -4.14
C GLN A 71 4.37 -8.23 -4.12
N LYS A 72 4.01 -7.59 -5.24
CA LYS A 72 2.81 -6.76 -5.34
C LYS A 72 1.52 -7.56 -5.08
N GLN A 73 1.46 -8.81 -5.56
CA GLN A 73 0.33 -9.72 -5.31
C GLN A 73 0.20 -10.13 -3.85
N LYS A 74 1.29 -10.11 -3.06
CA LYS A 74 1.27 -10.45 -1.63
C LYS A 74 0.79 -9.30 -0.74
N ILE A 75 0.75 -8.06 -1.24
CA ILE A 75 0.20 -6.94 -0.47
C ILE A 75 -1.33 -7.06 -0.52
N GLN A 76 -1.93 -7.40 0.62
CA GLN A 76 -3.38 -7.43 0.81
C GLN A 76 -3.90 -6.01 1.00
#